data_AF-A0A2E8PYG1-F1
#
_entry.id   AF-A0A2E8PYG1-F1
#
_cell.length_a   1.000
_cell.length_b   1.000
_cell.length_c   1.000
_cell.angle_alpha   90.00
_cell.angle_beta   90.00
_cell.angle_gamma   90.00
#
_symmetry.space_group_name_H-M   'P 1'
#
loop_
_entity.id
_entity.type
_entity.pdbx_description
1 polymer ?
#
loop_
_entity_poly.entity_id
_entity_poly.type
_entity_poly.pdbx_seq_one_letter_code
_entity_poly.pdbx_strand_id
1 'polypeptide(L)'
;MRRLPRLPLSWSIKGSSPETTDAQGFYPMSLGLTRSRKDWIYTALVGSNLDLVAALKAEADSRNILIRGCDPVHRSVLVEQGWYSRQSGIEAFLMLDGPAPWQPHRSLRELRRRALRKGSIEILDPLSQEDITFLNESLADLRNRSHYRLRPSLRHLYQNHADFWEQALLYRKDGIIQAIVGWSRNGPRARHLEVLLRSGAAPVGTMEALILESVSLARNQGIQVLSLGEVPFLRLSRHFKSPVNDTTSSAANGYSILNGDSLSYFEKPRKFASYYLMRPAFSSMGLFRFKNKFRPSWTPLYLMSNRRIGVLALADLFLVSGCHRLLGYCLAHPRHSKA
;
A
#
# COMPACT_ATOMS: atom_id res chain seq x y z
N MET A 1 -7.17 11.78 -23.10
CA MET A 1 -6.75 11.82 -21.69
C MET A 1 -6.49 10.39 -21.23
N ARG A 2 -5.25 10.02 -20.89
CA ARG A 2 -4.93 8.65 -20.43
C ARG A 2 -5.20 8.59 -18.92
N ARG A 3 -6.35 8.07 -18.50
CA ARG A 3 -6.58 7.81 -17.07
C ARG A 3 -5.78 6.59 -16.63
N LEU A 4 -4.98 6.75 -15.59
CA LEU A 4 -4.34 5.62 -14.94
C LEU A 4 -5.41 4.82 -14.18
N PRO A 5 -5.35 3.48 -14.23
CA PRO A 5 -6.35 2.64 -13.59
C PRO A 5 -6.30 2.74 -12.06
N ARG A 6 -5.14 3.12 -11.52
CA ARG A 6 -4.83 3.24 -10.09
C ARG A 6 -3.90 4.43 -9.88
N LEU A 7 -3.91 4.97 -8.66
CA LEU A 7 -2.95 5.94 -8.16
C LEU A 7 -1.72 5.22 -7.56
N PRO A 8 -0.61 5.94 -7.33
CA PRO A 8 0.50 5.43 -6.54
C PRO A 8 0.03 4.96 -5.16
N LEU A 9 0.76 4.01 -4.56
CA LEU A 9 0.41 3.52 -3.22
C LEU A 9 0.35 4.64 -2.19
N SER A 10 -0.59 4.50 -1.25
CA SER A 10 -0.88 5.48 -0.20
C SER A 10 -1.46 6.81 -0.71
N TRP A 11 -1.82 6.93 -1.99
CA TRP A 11 -2.57 8.07 -2.54
C TRP A 11 -4.06 7.70 -2.64
N SER A 12 -4.96 8.68 -2.50
CA SER A 12 -6.41 8.44 -2.48
C SER A 12 -7.19 9.33 -3.43
N ILE A 13 -8.24 8.78 -4.02
CA ILE A 13 -9.30 9.48 -4.72
C ILE A 13 -10.32 9.91 -3.67
N LYS A 14 -10.18 11.16 -3.20
CA LYS A 14 -11.02 11.78 -2.15
C LYS A 14 -10.80 11.17 -0.76
N GLY A 15 -10.85 12.02 0.26
CA GLY A 15 -10.99 11.62 1.66
C GLY A 15 -12.47 11.68 2.08
N SER A 16 -12.77 11.25 3.30
CA SER A 16 -14.11 11.33 3.90
C SER A 16 -14.61 12.78 4.13
N SER A 17 -13.75 13.80 3.99
CA SER A 17 -14.17 15.20 4.10
C SER A 17 -15.00 15.64 2.87
N PRO A 18 -16.28 16.04 3.05
CA PRO A 18 -17.15 16.48 1.96
C PRO A 18 -16.70 17.79 1.30
N GLU A 19 -15.82 18.56 1.94
CA GLU A 19 -15.37 19.89 1.49
C GLU A 19 -14.28 19.83 0.40
N THR A 20 -13.67 18.67 0.14
CA THR A 20 -12.76 18.47 -1.00
C THR A 20 -13.53 17.94 -2.21
N THR A 21 -14.49 18.74 -2.67
CA THR A 21 -15.44 18.40 -3.74
C THR A 21 -14.97 18.76 -5.14
N ASP A 22 -13.75 19.29 -5.32
CA ASP A 22 -13.23 19.52 -6.66
C ASP A 22 -12.84 18.19 -7.32
N ALA A 23 -13.69 17.71 -8.22
CA ALA A 23 -13.48 16.49 -9.00
C ALA A 23 -12.19 16.54 -9.85
N GLN A 24 -11.58 17.73 -10.01
CA GLN A 24 -10.35 17.97 -10.75
C GLN A 24 -9.17 18.41 -9.87
N GLY A 25 -9.33 18.47 -8.55
CA GLY A 25 -8.26 18.93 -7.66
C GLY A 25 -7.07 17.97 -7.58
N PHE A 26 -5.87 18.52 -7.42
CA PHE A 26 -4.66 17.78 -7.04
C PHE A 26 -4.06 18.42 -5.78
N TYR A 27 -4.07 17.68 -4.67
CA TYR A 27 -3.60 18.18 -3.38
C TYR A 27 -2.44 17.31 -2.88
N PRO A 28 -1.20 17.57 -3.36
CA PRO A 28 -0.03 16.83 -2.95
C PRO A 28 0.41 17.22 -1.55
N MET A 29 0.72 16.23 -0.72
CA MET A 29 1.44 16.45 0.54
C MET A 29 2.91 16.10 0.31
N SER A 30 3.78 17.09 0.43
CA SER A 30 5.19 16.99 0.09
C SER A 30 6.13 17.31 1.25
N LEU A 31 7.33 16.73 1.22
CA LEU A 31 8.43 17.05 2.14
C LEU A 31 9.71 17.32 1.36
N GLY A 32 10.39 18.40 1.70
CA GLY A 32 11.71 18.71 1.16
C GLY A 32 12.77 17.72 1.63
N LEU A 33 13.51 17.16 0.69
CA LEU A 33 14.66 16.29 0.90
C LEU A 33 15.94 17.11 0.72
N THR A 34 16.48 17.62 1.83
CA THR A 34 17.50 18.68 1.82
C THR A 34 18.78 18.32 1.05
N ARG A 35 19.33 17.11 1.21
CA ARG A 35 20.62 16.77 0.59
C ARG A 35 20.49 16.50 -0.90
N SER A 36 19.38 15.89 -1.30
CA SER A 36 19.08 15.57 -2.69
C SER A 36 18.40 16.72 -3.45
N ARG A 37 17.96 17.77 -2.75
CA ARG A 37 17.20 18.91 -3.29
C ARG A 37 15.98 18.45 -4.08
N LYS A 38 15.24 17.50 -3.51
CA LYS A 38 14.02 16.94 -4.09
C LYS A 38 12.83 17.20 -3.18
N ASP A 39 11.65 17.29 -3.77
CA ASP A 39 10.40 17.30 -3.02
C ASP A 39 9.74 15.94 -3.11
N TRP A 40 9.65 15.23 -1.98
CA TRP A 40 8.98 13.94 -1.92
C TRP A 40 7.49 14.15 -1.71
N ILE A 41 6.68 13.92 -2.75
CA ILE A 41 5.22 13.81 -2.61
C ILE A 41 4.93 12.42 -2.05
N TYR A 42 4.63 12.38 -0.75
CA TYR A 42 4.50 11.12 -0.02
C TYR A 42 3.06 10.58 -0.01
N THR A 43 2.08 11.47 -0.18
CA THR A 43 0.68 11.13 -0.48
C THR A 43 0.03 12.29 -1.23
N ALA A 44 -1.10 12.04 -1.87
CA ALA A 44 -1.93 13.09 -2.47
C ALA A 44 -3.41 12.70 -2.40
N LEU A 45 -4.28 13.71 -2.32
CA LEU A 45 -5.68 13.60 -2.70
C LEU A 45 -5.82 13.96 -4.17
N VAL A 46 -6.44 13.08 -4.94
CA VAL A 46 -6.57 13.20 -6.39
C VAL A 46 -8.05 13.20 -6.78
N GLY A 47 -8.49 14.24 -7.49
CA GLY A 47 -9.82 14.30 -8.06
C GLY A 47 -10.08 13.11 -8.99
N SER A 48 -11.29 12.53 -8.94
CA SER A 48 -11.65 11.33 -9.71
C SER A 48 -11.55 11.52 -11.23
N ASN A 49 -11.56 12.77 -11.69
CA ASN A 49 -11.50 13.12 -13.11
C ASN A 49 -10.16 13.74 -13.54
N LEU A 50 -9.20 13.91 -12.62
CA LEU A 50 -7.90 14.50 -12.90
C LEU A 50 -7.07 13.61 -13.85
N ASP A 51 -6.39 14.24 -14.82
CA ASP A 51 -5.26 13.60 -15.51
C ASP A 51 -4.01 13.68 -14.62
N LEU A 52 -3.73 12.59 -13.91
CA LEU A 52 -2.63 12.54 -12.96
C LEU A 52 -1.27 12.84 -13.62
N VAL A 53 -1.07 12.44 -14.89
CA VAL A 53 0.21 12.63 -15.57
C VAL A 53 0.42 14.10 -15.88
N ALA A 54 -0.64 14.78 -16.36
CA ALA A 54 -0.61 16.22 -16.58
C ALA A 54 -0.35 16.99 -15.28
N ALA A 55 -1.02 16.62 -14.18
CA ALA A 55 -0.81 17.24 -12.87
C ALA A 55 0.63 17.06 -12.37
N LEU A 56 1.17 15.83 -12.43
CA LEU A 56 2.55 15.56 -12.06
C LEU A 56 3.56 16.32 -12.94
N LYS A 57 3.26 16.53 -14.21
CA LYS A 57 4.10 17.33 -15.10
C LYS A 57 4.11 18.81 -14.69
N ALA A 58 2.95 19.39 -14.43
CA ALA A 58 2.85 20.78 -13.95
C ALA A 58 3.67 20.98 -12.65
N GLU A 59 3.66 19.99 -11.77
CA GLU A 59 4.50 20.01 -10.57
C GLU A 59 6.00 19.86 -10.87
N ALA A 60 6.34 19.01 -11.83
CA ALA A 60 7.72 18.80 -12.25
C ALA A 60 8.34 20.02 -12.95
N ASP A 61 7.52 20.92 -13.50
CA ASP A 61 7.98 22.15 -14.16
C ASP A 61 8.57 23.16 -13.16
N SER A 62 8.09 23.16 -11.92
CA SER A 62 8.56 24.05 -10.86
C SER A 62 9.41 23.36 -9.78
N ARG A 63 9.32 22.03 -9.64
CA ARG A 63 9.92 21.29 -8.53
C ARG A 63 10.67 20.04 -8.96
N ASN A 64 11.68 19.65 -8.19
CA ASN A 64 12.38 18.37 -8.36
C ASN A 64 11.66 17.25 -7.61
N ILE A 65 10.56 16.77 -8.18
CA ILE A 65 9.67 15.85 -7.47
C ILE A 65 10.17 14.41 -7.44
N LEU A 66 9.85 13.72 -6.35
CA LEU A 66 10.02 12.28 -6.16
C LEU A 66 8.71 11.70 -5.64
N ILE A 67 8.28 10.58 -6.21
CA ILE A 67 7.07 9.85 -5.81
C ILE A 67 7.41 8.37 -5.62
N ARG A 68 6.69 7.69 -4.72
CA ARG A 68 6.83 6.27 -4.41
C ARG A 68 5.53 5.53 -4.72
N GLY A 69 5.62 4.22 -4.89
CA GLY A 69 4.44 3.36 -4.98
C GLY A 69 3.85 3.31 -6.38
N CYS A 70 4.63 3.71 -7.39
CA CYS A 70 4.25 3.62 -8.79
C CYS A 70 4.36 2.17 -9.26
N ASP A 71 3.33 1.66 -9.91
CA ASP A 71 3.34 0.33 -10.55
C ASP A 71 3.99 0.40 -11.97
N PRO A 72 4.04 -0.71 -12.75
CA PRO A 72 4.56 -0.70 -14.10
C PRO A 72 3.85 0.25 -15.08
N VAL A 73 2.54 0.48 -14.90
CA VAL A 73 1.76 1.36 -15.79
C VAL A 73 2.19 2.81 -15.56
N HIS A 74 2.27 3.24 -14.29
CA HIS A 74 2.82 4.54 -13.92
C HIS A 74 4.23 4.72 -14.48
N ARG A 75 5.09 3.70 -14.28
CA ARG A 75 6.47 3.73 -14.75
C ARG A 75 6.54 3.94 -16.25
N SER A 76 5.78 3.18 -17.05
CA SER A 76 5.81 3.28 -18.51
C SER A 76 5.48 4.70 -18.96
N VAL A 77 4.35 5.22 -18.49
CA VAL A 77 3.85 6.53 -18.90
C VAL A 77 4.79 7.66 -18.47
N LEU A 78 5.33 7.62 -17.25
CA LEU A 78 6.24 8.66 -16.77
C LEU A 78 7.63 8.58 -17.42
N VAL A 79 8.15 7.38 -17.70
CA VAL A 79 9.42 7.22 -18.42
C VAL A 79 9.31 7.74 -19.86
N GLU A 80 8.17 7.52 -20.53
CA GLU A 80 7.88 8.14 -21.84
C GLU A 80 7.92 9.68 -21.77
N GLN A 81 7.64 10.27 -20.60
CA GLN A 81 7.75 11.72 -20.34
C GLN A 81 9.14 12.13 -19.81
N GLY A 82 10.15 11.27 -19.91
CA GLY A 82 11.54 11.57 -19.52
C GLY A 82 11.84 11.41 -18.02
N TRP A 83 10.95 10.80 -17.24
CA TRP A 83 11.20 10.55 -15.83
C TRP A 83 12.14 9.36 -15.60
N TYR A 84 12.78 9.36 -14.44
CA TYR A 84 13.67 8.29 -13.99
C TYR A 84 12.95 7.39 -13.00
N SER A 85 13.14 6.07 -13.14
CA SER A 85 12.54 5.06 -12.27
C SER A 85 13.60 4.27 -11.51
N ARG A 86 13.33 3.91 -10.25
CA ARG A 86 14.11 2.92 -9.48
C ARG A 86 13.18 2.02 -8.70
N GLN A 87 13.28 0.70 -8.87
CA GLN A 87 12.43 -0.24 -8.13
C GLN A 87 12.74 -0.17 -6.62
N SER A 88 11.70 -0.10 -5.78
CA SER A 88 11.79 -0.07 -4.31
C SER A 88 11.27 -1.33 -3.63
N GLY A 89 10.34 -2.04 -4.28
CA GLY A 89 9.66 -3.16 -3.67
C GLY A 89 8.78 -3.92 -4.65
N ILE A 90 7.85 -4.68 -4.08
CA ILE A 90 6.78 -5.38 -4.78
C ILE A 90 5.46 -5.16 -4.04
N GLU A 91 4.36 -5.07 -4.76
CA GLU A 91 3.01 -5.00 -4.22
C GLU A 91 2.33 -6.36 -4.35
N ALA A 92 1.59 -6.77 -3.31
CA ALA A 92 0.61 -7.85 -3.40
C ALA A 92 -0.78 -7.26 -3.65
N PHE A 93 -1.47 -7.71 -4.69
CA PHE A 93 -2.87 -7.34 -4.95
C PHE A 93 -3.70 -8.56 -5.35
N LEU A 94 -5.00 -8.49 -5.08
CA LEU A 94 -5.99 -9.50 -5.41
C LEU A 94 -6.84 -8.99 -6.56
N MET A 95 -6.85 -9.73 -7.68
CA MET A 95 -7.82 -9.54 -8.77
C MET A 95 -9.11 -10.26 -8.39
N LEU A 96 -10.20 -9.52 -8.20
CA LEU A 96 -11.45 -10.03 -7.65
C LEU A 96 -12.46 -10.45 -8.72
N ASP A 97 -12.37 -9.85 -9.91
CA ASP A 97 -13.30 -10.00 -11.05
C ASP A 97 -12.63 -10.62 -12.29
N GLY A 98 -11.54 -11.38 -12.11
CA GLY A 98 -10.88 -12.10 -13.18
C GLY A 98 -11.67 -13.33 -13.69
N PRO A 99 -11.24 -13.94 -14.81
CA PRO A 99 -11.91 -15.10 -15.42
C PRO A 99 -12.01 -16.30 -14.46
N ALA A 100 -11.07 -16.42 -13.52
CA ALA A 100 -11.19 -17.29 -12.36
C ALA A 100 -11.40 -16.42 -11.12
N PRO A 101 -12.60 -16.45 -10.49
CA PRO A 101 -12.84 -15.69 -9.28
C PRO A 101 -11.83 -16.10 -8.20
N TRP A 102 -11.21 -15.12 -7.54
CA TRP A 102 -10.31 -15.41 -6.43
C TRP A 102 -11.00 -16.24 -5.34
N GLN A 103 -10.41 -17.36 -4.91
CA GLN A 103 -10.99 -18.19 -3.86
C GLN A 103 -9.97 -18.46 -2.76
N PRO A 104 -10.33 -18.25 -1.48
CA PRO A 104 -9.42 -18.50 -0.38
C PRO A 104 -9.18 -19.99 -0.20
N HIS A 105 -7.94 -20.35 0.11
CA HIS A 105 -7.60 -21.74 0.45
C HIS A 105 -8.35 -22.22 1.71
N ARG A 106 -8.56 -23.53 1.85
CA ARG A 106 -9.24 -24.14 3.02
C ARG A 106 -8.62 -23.68 4.34
N SER A 107 -7.29 -23.63 4.43
CA SER A 107 -6.58 -23.19 5.64
C SER A 107 -6.90 -21.74 6.05
N LEU A 108 -7.10 -20.83 5.09
CA LEU A 108 -7.51 -19.44 5.39
C LEU A 108 -8.94 -19.39 5.93
N ARG A 109 -9.85 -20.19 5.35
CA ARG A 109 -11.23 -20.31 5.86
C ARG A 109 -11.26 -20.83 7.30
N GLU A 110 -10.42 -21.81 7.62
CA GLU A 110 -10.28 -22.31 8.99
C GLU A 110 -9.71 -21.26 9.95
N LEU A 111 -8.72 -20.48 9.53
CA LEU A 111 -8.18 -19.37 10.34
C LEU A 111 -9.26 -18.32 10.63
N ARG A 112 -10.05 -17.92 9.62
CA ARG A 112 -11.20 -17.02 9.80
C ARG A 112 -12.20 -17.58 10.81
N ARG A 113 -12.64 -18.83 10.63
CA ARG A 113 -13.58 -19.49 11.56
C ARG A 113 -13.05 -19.50 13.00
N ARG A 114 -11.76 -19.81 13.19
CA ARG A 114 -11.13 -19.83 14.52
C ARG A 114 -11.14 -18.46 15.19
N ALA A 115 -10.87 -17.39 14.45
CA ALA A 115 -10.94 -16.03 14.97
C ALA A 115 -12.38 -15.67 15.33
N LEU A 116 -13.33 -15.86 14.41
CA LEU A 116 -14.74 -15.46 14.60
C LEU A 116 -15.48 -16.25 15.69
N ARG A 117 -14.95 -17.39 16.17
CA ARG A 117 -15.48 -18.05 17.38
C ARG A 117 -15.18 -17.28 18.67
N LYS A 118 -14.23 -16.35 18.65
CA LYS A 118 -13.74 -15.62 19.82
C LYS A 118 -14.06 -14.13 19.78
N GLY A 119 -14.74 -13.66 18.75
CA GLY A 119 -14.95 -12.23 18.52
C GLY A 119 -15.68 -11.97 17.22
N SER A 120 -15.89 -10.70 16.91
CA SER A 120 -16.66 -10.25 15.76
C SER A 120 -15.88 -9.21 14.94
N ILE A 121 -16.30 -9.02 13.69
CA ILE A 121 -15.82 -7.94 12.84
C ILE A 121 -16.94 -6.90 12.75
N GLU A 122 -16.59 -5.65 13.01
CA GLU A 122 -17.43 -4.47 12.82
C GLU A 122 -16.88 -3.68 11.63
N ILE A 123 -17.75 -3.12 10.80
CA ILE A 123 -17.41 -2.37 9.59
C ILE A 123 -17.93 -0.95 9.76
N LEU A 124 -17.06 0.03 9.59
CA LEU A 124 -17.41 1.45 9.57
C LEU A 124 -17.36 1.94 8.11
N ASP A 125 -18.53 2.28 7.55
CA ASP A 125 -18.72 2.71 6.17
C ASP A 125 -20.07 3.45 5.97
N PRO A 126 -20.09 4.69 5.44
CA PRO A 126 -18.94 5.56 5.22
C PRO A 126 -18.38 6.10 6.55
N LEU A 127 -17.10 6.48 6.58
CA LEU A 127 -16.50 7.09 7.78
C LEU A 127 -16.97 8.53 7.98
N SER A 128 -17.59 8.81 9.13
CA SER A 128 -17.86 10.16 9.62
C SER A 128 -16.61 10.80 10.26
N GLN A 129 -16.66 12.10 10.57
CA GLN A 129 -15.56 12.76 11.30
C GLN A 129 -15.38 12.23 12.72
N GLU A 130 -16.47 11.79 13.36
CA GLU A 130 -16.43 11.11 14.66
C GLU A 130 -15.72 9.76 14.54
N ASP A 131 -16.03 8.98 13.50
CA ASP A 131 -15.37 7.70 13.23
C ASP A 131 -13.86 7.88 12.99
N ILE A 132 -13.46 8.89 12.22
CA ILE A 132 -12.04 9.19 11.97
C ILE A 132 -11.31 9.49 13.28
N THR A 133 -11.91 10.33 14.13
CA THR A 133 -11.35 10.69 15.43
C THR A 133 -11.21 9.46 16.32
N PHE A 134 -12.28 8.67 16.43
CA PHE A 134 -12.31 7.40 17.16
C PHE A 134 -11.27 6.39 16.65
N LEU A 135 -11.11 6.26 15.32
CA LEU A 135 -10.15 5.36 14.70
C LEU A 135 -8.72 5.80 14.99
N ASN A 136 -8.42 7.09 14.91
CA ASN A 136 -7.10 7.63 15.20
C ASN A 136 -6.70 7.38 16.66
N GLU A 137 -7.62 7.56 17.62
CA GLU A 137 -7.41 7.23 19.03
C GLU A 137 -7.23 5.72 19.24
N SER A 138 -8.10 4.91 18.62
CA SER A 138 -8.06 3.45 18.70
C SER A 138 -6.76 2.88 18.11
N LEU A 139 -6.22 3.48 17.04
CA LEU A 139 -4.94 3.10 16.46
C LEU A 139 -3.78 3.39 17.41
N ALA A 140 -3.81 4.52 18.12
CA ALA A 140 -2.79 4.86 19.11
C ALA A 140 -2.81 3.87 20.28
N ASP A 141 -3.98 3.58 20.84
CA ASP A 141 -4.15 2.57 21.89
C ASP A 141 -3.71 1.17 21.42
N LEU A 142 -4.19 0.75 20.24
CA LEU A 142 -3.87 -0.56 19.70
C LEU A 142 -2.36 -0.72 19.43
N ARG A 143 -1.68 0.35 19.03
CA ARG A 143 -0.23 0.36 18.87
C ARG A 143 0.46 0.07 20.20
N ASN A 144 0.01 0.69 21.29
CA ASN A 144 0.55 0.47 22.63
C ASN A 144 0.38 -0.97 23.12
N ARG A 145 -0.70 -1.64 22.68
CA ARG A 145 -0.99 -3.06 22.97
C ARG A 145 -0.40 -4.04 21.95
N SER A 146 0.28 -3.55 20.92
CA SER A 146 0.88 -4.39 19.86
C SER A 146 2.32 -4.81 20.20
N HIS A 147 2.84 -5.77 19.44
CA HIS A 147 4.27 -6.11 19.48
C HIS A 147 5.19 -4.96 19.03
N TYR A 148 4.63 -3.89 18.46
CA TYR A 148 5.35 -2.74 17.93
C TYR A 148 5.36 -1.53 18.88
N ARG A 149 4.82 -1.64 20.09
CA ARG A 149 4.61 -0.51 21.02
C ARG A 149 5.85 0.37 21.25
N LEU A 150 7.02 -0.23 21.40
CA LEU A 150 8.28 0.48 21.66
C LEU A 150 9.06 0.81 20.38
N ARG A 151 8.64 0.28 19.22
CA ARG A 151 9.36 0.50 17.96
C ARG A 151 9.03 1.90 17.44
N PRO A 152 10.03 2.69 16.99
CA PRO A 152 9.75 3.94 16.29
C PRO A 152 8.84 3.72 15.09
N SER A 153 7.81 4.54 14.93
CA SER A 153 6.93 4.50 13.76
C SER A 153 7.66 4.99 12.52
N LEU A 154 7.47 4.28 11.40
CA LEU A 154 7.78 4.82 10.09
C LEU A 154 6.81 5.96 9.77
N ARG A 155 7.31 7.01 9.13
CA ARG A 155 6.55 8.20 8.75
C ARG A 155 6.48 8.31 7.24
N HIS A 156 5.36 8.83 6.73
CA HIS A 156 5.16 9.18 5.31
C HIS A 156 5.25 7.99 4.32
N LEU A 157 5.52 6.78 4.78
CA LEU A 157 5.59 5.58 3.93
C LEU A 157 4.22 4.90 3.74
N TYR A 158 3.30 5.09 4.67
CA TYR A 158 1.97 4.49 4.74
C TYR A 158 1.00 5.50 5.36
N GLN A 159 -0.30 5.39 5.08
CA GLN A 159 -1.29 6.20 5.76
C GLN A 159 -1.56 5.62 7.16
N ASN A 160 -0.90 6.16 8.18
CA ASN A 160 -1.06 5.69 9.57
C ASN A 160 -2.22 6.36 10.31
N HIS A 161 -3.04 7.14 9.61
CA HIS A 161 -4.18 7.90 10.13
C HIS A 161 -5.40 7.64 9.25
N ALA A 162 -6.59 7.74 9.84
CA ALA A 162 -7.86 7.43 9.18
C ALA A 162 -8.37 8.56 8.25
N ASP A 163 -7.70 9.70 8.20
CA ASP A 163 -8.15 10.91 7.48
C ASP A 163 -8.32 10.70 5.97
N PHE A 164 -7.64 9.70 5.42
CA PHE A 164 -7.68 9.34 4.00
C PHE A 164 -8.41 8.03 3.73
N TRP A 165 -8.98 7.44 4.77
CA TRP A 165 -9.69 6.18 4.64
C TRP A 165 -11.14 6.46 4.23
N GLU A 166 -11.67 5.59 3.38
CA GLU A 166 -13.11 5.58 3.09
C GLU A 166 -13.86 4.63 4.02
N GLN A 167 -13.19 3.58 4.51
CA GLN A 167 -13.78 2.50 5.29
C GLN A 167 -12.76 1.91 6.26
N ALA A 168 -13.25 1.32 7.36
CA ALA A 168 -12.42 0.58 8.29
C ALA A 168 -13.12 -0.69 8.78
N LEU A 169 -12.33 -1.74 9.00
CA LEU A 169 -12.79 -2.99 9.61
C LEU A 169 -12.09 -3.16 10.96
N LEU A 170 -12.90 -3.38 12.00
CA LEU A 170 -12.47 -3.55 13.38
C LEU A 170 -12.72 -4.99 13.80
N TYR A 171 -11.74 -5.66 14.38
CA TYR A 171 -12.00 -6.93 15.07
C TYR A 171 -12.10 -6.68 16.57
N ARG A 172 -13.24 -7.06 17.16
CA ARG A 172 -13.48 -6.97 18.61
C ARG A 172 -13.50 -8.34 19.26
N LYS A 173 -12.99 -8.39 20.48
CA LYS A 173 -13.11 -9.54 21.38
C LYS A 173 -13.41 -9.00 22.78
N ASP A 174 -14.49 -9.50 23.37
CA ASP A 174 -14.94 -9.08 24.72
C ASP A 174 -15.12 -7.56 24.81
N GLY A 175 -15.71 -6.95 23.78
CA GLY A 175 -15.89 -5.49 23.64
C GLY A 175 -14.65 -4.70 23.21
N ILE A 176 -13.45 -5.26 23.37
CA ILE A 176 -12.17 -4.58 23.14
C ILE A 176 -11.71 -4.76 21.69
N ILE A 177 -11.27 -3.66 21.05
CA ILE A 177 -10.64 -3.71 19.71
C ILE A 177 -9.29 -4.43 19.82
N GLN A 178 -9.12 -5.49 19.03
CA GLN A 178 -7.87 -6.25 18.96
C GLN A 178 -7.17 -6.11 17.61
N ALA A 179 -7.86 -5.64 16.56
CA ALA A 179 -7.22 -5.35 15.28
C ALA A 179 -8.03 -4.35 14.45
N ILE A 180 -7.34 -3.62 13.58
CA ILE A 180 -7.91 -2.63 12.66
C ILE A 180 -7.30 -2.84 11.27
N VAL A 181 -8.15 -2.76 10.23
CA VAL A 181 -7.75 -2.64 8.83
C VAL A 181 -8.43 -1.42 8.21
N GLY A 182 -7.63 -0.48 7.69
CA GLY A 182 -8.12 0.71 6.97
C GLY A 182 -8.10 0.55 5.46
N TRP A 183 -9.02 1.22 4.76
CA TRP A 183 -9.12 1.21 3.29
C TRP A 183 -8.98 2.61 2.72
N SER A 184 -8.09 2.77 1.73
CA SER A 184 -8.03 3.96 0.90
C SER A 184 -8.47 3.68 -0.54
N ARG A 185 -9.08 4.68 -1.17
CA ARG A 185 -9.55 4.58 -2.56
C ARG A 185 -8.44 4.93 -3.52
N ASN A 186 -7.65 3.97 -3.99
CA ASN A 186 -6.56 4.25 -4.94
C ASN A 186 -6.95 4.10 -6.41
N GLY A 187 -8.24 4.01 -6.75
CA GLY A 187 -8.75 3.93 -8.12
C GLY A 187 -10.28 3.83 -8.14
N PRO A 188 -10.96 4.06 -9.28
CA PRO A 188 -12.41 3.95 -9.35
C PRO A 188 -12.92 2.58 -8.90
N ARG A 189 -12.27 1.51 -9.36
CA ARG A 189 -12.57 0.11 -8.99
C ARG A 189 -11.40 -0.59 -8.29
N ALA A 190 -10.55 0.19 -7.64
CA ALA A 190 -9.40 -0.32 -6.89
C ALA A 190 -9.39 0.26 -5.48
N ARG A 191 -9.00 -0.57 -4.51
CA ARG A 191 -8.82 -0.21 -3.09
C ARG A 191 -7.47 -0.68 -2.59
N HIS A 192 -6.95 0.02 -1.59
CA HIS A 192 -5.70 -0.33 -0.93
C HIS A 192 -5.94 -0.49 0.57
N LEU A 193 -5.49 -1.62 1.11
CA LEU A 193 -5.44 -1.82 2.56
C LEU A 193 -4.23 -1.08 3.12
N GLU A 194 -4.48 -0.07 3.96
CA GLU A 194 -3.47 0.80 4.56
C GLU A 194 -2.89 0.16 5.83
N VAL A 195 -3.39 0.56 7.01
CA VAL A 195 -2.94 0.02 8.28
C VAL A 195 -3.51 -1.38 8.47
N LEU A 196 -2.63 -2.33 8.79
CA LEU A 196 -2.97 -3.67 9.26
C LEU A 196 -2.34 -3.84 10.65
N LEU A 197 -3.06 -3.43 11.70
CA LEU A 197 -2.55 -3.44 13.07
C LEU A 197 -3.36 -4.39 13.94
N ARG A 198 -2.67 -5.09 14.84
CA ARG A 198 -3.31 -5.93 15.87
C ARG A 198 -2.57 -5.86 17.20
N SER A 199 -3.30 -6.10 18.28
CA SER A 199 -2.74 -6.29 19.60
C SER A 199 -1.99 -7.64 19.70
N GLY A 200 -1.15 -7.78 20.74
CA GLY A 200 -0.57 -9.08 21.08
C GLY A 200 -1.60 -10.11 21.59
N ALA A 201 -2.76 -9.65 22.04
CA ALA A 201 -3.85 -10.49 22.55
C ALA A 201 -4.83 -10.96 21.45
N ALA A 202 -4.70 -10.44 20.23
CA ALA A 202 -5.55 -10.81 19.11
C ALA A 202 -5.43 -12.31 18.79
N PRO A 203 -6.55 -13.06 18.70
CA PRO A 203 -6.53 -14.46 18.33
C PRO A 203 -5.77 -14.76 17.03
N VAL A 204 -5.24 -15.98 16.93
CA VAL A 204 -4.70 -16.48 15.67
C VAL A 204 -5.80 -16.53 14.62
N GLY A 205 -5.52 -15.99 13.43
CA GLY A 205 -6.48 -15.88 12.35
C GLY A 205 -7.20 -14.52 12.28
N THR A 206 -7.02 -13.61 13.25
CA THR A 206 -7.71 -12.31 13.24
C THR A 206 -7.39 -11.49 11.98
N MET A 207 -6.13 -11.40 11.57
CA MET A 207 -5.77 -10.65 10.35
C MET A 207 -6.26 -11.34 9.08
N GLU A 208 -6.20 -12.68 9.05
CA GLU A 208 -6.77 -13.46 7.96
C GLU A 208 -8.28 -13.26 7.85
N ALA A 209 -9.00 -13.18 8.98
CA ALA A 209 -10.43 -12.90 9.00
C ALA A 209 -10.73 -11.50 8.44
N LEU A 210 -10.02 -10.47 8.89
CA LEU A 210 -10.21 -9.08 8.42
C LEU A 210 -9.91 -8.93 6.91
N ILE A 211 -8.85 -9.58 6.40
CA ILE A 211 -8.55 -9.55 4.96
C ILE A 211 -9.61 -10.31 4.15
N LEU A 212 -10.09 -11.46 4.64
CA LEU A 212 -11.16 -12.21 3.96
C LEU A 212 -12.49 -11.46 3.95
N GLU A 213 -12.82 -10.79 5.05
CA GLU A 213 -13.98 -9.91 5.12
C GLU A 213 -13.82 -8.74 4.15
N SER A 214 -12.60 -8.17 4.08
CA SER A 214 -12.29 -7.11 3.14
C SER A 214 -12.50 -7.53 1.68
N VAL A 215 -12.09 -8.76 1.32
CA VAL A 215 -12.34 -9.32 -0.02
C VAL A 215 -13.84 -9.48 -0.30
N SER A 216 -14.61 -9.94 0.68
CA SER A 216 -16.07 -10.10 0.54
C SER A 216 -16.75 -8.74 0.30
N LEU A 217 -16.39 -7.74 1.11
CA LEU A 217 -16.90 -6.38 0.97
C LEU A 217 -16.55 -5.77 -0.40
N ALA A 218 -15.29 -5.92 -0.82
CA ALA A 218 -14.81 -5.40 -2.10
C ALA A 218 -15.61 -5.97 -3.27
N ARG A 219 -15.92 -7.28 -3.24
CA ARG A 219 -16.77 -7.93 -4.25
C ARG A 219 -18.18 -7.39 -4.30
N ASN A 220 -18.80 -7.25 -3.14
CA ASN A 220 -20.17 -6.74 -3.03
C ASN A 220 -20.26 -5.30 -3.54
N GLN A 221 -19.19 -4.51 -3.41
CA GLN A 221 -19.08 -3.14 -3.92
C GLN A 221 -18.60 -3.05 -5.39
N GLY A 222 -18.42 -4.18 -6.09
CA GLY A 222 -17.98 -4.20 -7.49
C GLY A 222 -16.52 -3.78 -7.71
N ILE A 223 -15.70 -3.80 -6.65
CA ILE A 223 -14.25 -3.53 -6.70
C ILE A 223 -13.54 -4.68 -7.41
N GLN A 224 -12.67 -4.33 -8.35
CA GLN A 224 -11.92 -5.27 -9.18
C GLN A 224 -10.59 -5.63 -8.54
N VAL A 225 -9.95 -4.65 -7.89
CA VAL A 225 -8.59 -4.80 -7.36
C VAL A 225 -8.57 -4.43 -5.88
N LEU A 226 -8.13 -5.37 -5.06
CA LEU A 226 -7.82 -5.11 -3.65
C LEU A 226 -6.32 -5.27 -3.41
N SER A 227 -5.63 -4.16 -3.21
CA SER A 227 -4.22 -4.16 -2.84
C SER A 227 -4.06 -4.54 -1.36
N LEU A 228 -3.20 -5.52 -1.09
CA LEU A 228 -2.74 -5.86 0.25
C LEU A 228 -1.52 -5.01 0.67
N GLY A 229 -1.02 -4.16 -0.23
CA GLY A 229 0.06 -3.20 -0.03
C GLY A 229 1.48 -3.71 -0.32
N GLU A 230 2.46 -2.84 -0.13
CA GLU A 230 3.87 -3.10 -0.46
C GLU A 230 4.54 -4.14 0.47
N VAL A 231 5.52 -4.83 -0.10
CA VAL A 231 6.63 -5.47 0.59
C VAL A 231 7.94 -4.83 0.09
N PRO A 232 8.60 -3.99 0.91
CA PRO A 232 9.80 -3.27 0.48
C PRO A 232 10.99 -4.21 0.36
N PHE A 233 12.03 -3.74 -0.32
CA PHE A 233 13.35 -4.39 -0.41
C PHE A 233 13.38 -5.76 -1.13
N LEU A 234 12.27 -6.15 -1.74
CA LEU A 234 12.17 -7.32 -2.61
C LEU A 234 12.01 -6.89 -4.07
N ARG A 235 12.51 -7.72 -4.99
CA ARG A 235 12.34 -7.55 -6.44
C ARG A 235 11.91 -8.85 -7.08
N LEU A 236 11.10 -8.76 -8.12
CA LEU A 236 10.76 -9.90 -8.96
C LEU A 236 11.98 -10.30 -9.82
N SER A 237 12.10 -11.59 -10.10
CA SER A 237 13.27 -12.15 -10.78
C SER A 237 13.27 -11.91 -12.29
N ARG A 238 12.09 -11.69 -12.89
CA ARG A 238 11.92 -11.44 -14.32
C ARG A 238 11.89 -9.95 -14.66
N HIS A 239 12.47 -9.63 -15.82
CA HIS A 239 12.20 -8.37 -16.49
C HIS A 239 10.75 -8.37 -16.96
N PHE A 240 9.93 -7.47 -16.39
CA PHE A 240 8.67 -7.09 -17.00
C PHE A 240 8.99 -6.57 -18.40
N LYS A 241 8.64 -7.32 -19.45
CA LYS A 241 8.67 -6.78 -20.81
C LYS A 241 7.56 -5.73 -20.87
N SER A 242 7.93 -4.47 -21.14
CA SER A 242 6.96 -3.38 -21.20
C SER A 242 5.98 -3.66 -22.35
N PRO A 243 4.66 -3.63 -22.13
CA PRO A 243 3.66 -4.01 -23.13
C PRO A 243 3.40 -2.92 -24.19
N VAL A 244 4.36 -2.03 -24.46
CA VAL A 244 4.13 -0.74 -25.14
C VAL A 244 3.91 -0.87 -26.65
N ASN A 245 4.01 -2.05 -27.25
CA ASN A 245 3.96 -2.19 -28.72
C ASN A 245 2.63 -2.70 -29.32
N ASP A 246 1.60 -3.01 -28.52
CA ASP A 246 0.28 -3.38 -29.08
C ASP A 246 -0.71 -2.22 -29.00
N THR A 247 -0.71 -1.38 -30.04
CA THR A 247 -1.36 -0.07 -30.11
C THR A 247 -2.86 -0.08 -30.43
N THR A 248 -3.59 -1.19 -30.30
CA THR A 248 -4.97 -1.29 -30.82
C THR A 248 -6.07 -1.67 -29.83
N SER A 249 -5.81 -1.79 -28.53
CA SER A 249 -6.87 -2.09 -27.55
C SER A 249 -7.16 -0.94 -26.59
N SER A 250 -8.42 -0.51 -26.57
CA SER A 250 -9.01 0.57 -25.77
C SER A 250 -8.64 0.53 -24.27
N ALA A 251 -8.69 1.70 -23.63
CA ALA A 251 -8.36 1.94 -22.23
C ALA A 251 -9.14 1.08 -21.20
N ALA A 252 -10.16 0.32 -21.62
CA ALA A 252 -10.85 -0.66 -20.78
C ALA A 252 -10.03 -1.95 -20.53
N ASN A 253 -8.97 -2.21 -21.33
CA ASN A 253 -8.20 -3.47 -21.29
C ASN A 253 -6.82 -3.38 -20.61
N GLY A 254 -6.51 -2.29 -19.89
CA GLY A 254 -5.24 -2.14 -19.17
C GLY A 254 -4.97 -3.26 -18.14
N TYR A 255 -6.01 -3.95 -17.69
CA TYR A 255 -5.91 -5.12 -16.81
C TYR A 255 -5.79 -6.46 -17.54
N SER A 256 -6.11 -6.55 -18.84
CA SER A 256 -5.93 -7.80 -19.61
C SER A 256 -4.45 -8.18 -19.74
N ILE A 257 -3.55 -7.19 -19.69
CA ILE A 257 -2.10 -7.38 -19.70
C ILE A 257 -1.60 -8.00 -18.38
N LEU A 258 -2.35 -7.89 -17.28
CA LEU A 258 -2.08 -8.60 -16.03
C LEU A 258 -2.68 -10.01 -15.99
N ASN A 259 -3.55 -10.36 -16.94
CA ASN A 259 -4.19 -11.68 -17.01
C ASN A 259 -3.37 -12.71 -17.83
N GLY A 260 -2.48 -12.26 -18.73
CA GLY A 260 -1.77 -13.15 -19.67
C GLY A 260 -0.56 -13.89 -19.11
N ASP A 261 0.14 -13.31 -18.15
CA ASP A 261 1.31 -13.93 -17.50
C ASP A 261 1.13 -13.84 -15.98
N SER A 262 0.18 -14.62 -15.46
CA SER A 262 0.14 -14.91 -14.02
C SER A 262 1.48 -15.53 -13.65
N LEU A 263 2.39 -14.69 -13.13
CA LEU A 263 3.68 -15.09 -12.56
C LEU A 263 3.43 -16.33 -11.72
N SER A 264 3.98 -17.45 -12.19
CA SER A 264 3.81 -18.74 -11.54
C SER A 264 4.07 -18.59 -10.05
N TYR A 265 3.21 -19.21 -9.26
CA TYR A 265 3.08 -19.15 -7.80
C TYR A 265 4.37 -19.49 -7.00
N PHE A 266 5.51 -19.68 -7.66
CA PHE A 266 6.74 -20.26 -7.14
C PHE A 266 8.02 -19.44 -7.35
N GLU A 267 8.00 -18.30 -8.03
CA GLU A 267 9.23 -17.51 -8.13
C GLU A 267 9.56 -16.83 -6.80
N LYS A 268 10.62 -17.32 -6.13
CA LYS A 268 11.16 -16.68 -4.93
C LYS A 268 11.62 -15.26 -5.29
N PRO A 269 11.14 -14.21 -4.60
CA PRO A 269 11.59 -12.85 -4.85
C PRO A 269 13.08 -12.72 -4.52
N ARG A 270 13.80 -11.97 -5.36
CA ARG A 270 15.18 -11.57 -5.10
C ARG A 270 15.19 -10.44 -4.07
N LYS A 271 16.31 -10.30 -3.37
CA LYS A 271 16.51 -9.29 -2.32
C LYS A 271 17.38 -8.16 -2.85
N PHE A 272 17.04 -6.91 -2.56
CA PHE A 272 17.96 -5.79 -2.78
C PHE A 272 19.08 -5.80 -1.72
N ALA A 273 20.19 -5.09 -1.96
CA ALA A 273 21.22 -4.91 -0.92
C ALA A 273 20.64 -4.30 0.37
N SER A 274 19.71 -3.35 0.23
CA SER A 274 18.98 -2.73 1.34
C SER A 274 18.17 -3.72 2.17
N TYR A 275 17.77 -4.88 1.64
CA TYR A 275 17.13 -5.94 2.42
C TYR A 275 18.03 -6.41 3.55
N TYR A 276 19.32 -6.62 3.27
CA TYR A 276 20.26 -7.15 4.26
C TYR A 276 20.54 -6.13 5.35
N LEU A 277 20.65 -4.85 4.98
CA LEU A 277 20.78 -3.74 5.92
C LEU A 277 19.54 -3.61 6.81
N MET A 278 18.35 -3.69 6.22
CA MET A 278 17.08 -3.46 6.91
C MET A 278 16.50 -4.70 7.58
N ARG A 279 17.12 -5.88 7.43
CA ARG A 279 16.63 -7.13 8.02
C ARG A 279 16.34 -7.06 9.53
N PRO A 280 17.15 -6.37 10.37
CA PRO A 280 16.84 -6.26 11.80
C PRO A 280 15.58 -5.44 12.09
N ALA A 281 15.30 -4.44 11.24
CA ALA A 281 14.20 -3.50 11.39
C ALA A 281 12.90 -3.97 10.73
N PHE A 282 13.01 -4.67 9.61
CA PHE A 282 11.90 -4.95 8.72
C PHE A 282 11.93 -6.40 8.21
N SER A 283 10.96 -7.20 8.65
CA SER A 283 10.78 -8.59 8.22
C SER A 283 10.09 -8.68 6.85
N SER A 284 10.76 -8.19 5.80
CA SER A 284 10.19 -8.17 4.43
C SER A 284 9.77 -9.57 3.97
N MET A 285 10.54 -10.60 4.33
CA MET A 285 10.21 -11.98 3.99
C MET A 285 9.05 -12.55 4.82
N GLY A 286 8.92 -12.15 6.09
CA GLY A 286 7.76 -12.51 6.91
C GLY A 286 6.48 -11.90 6.35
N LEU A 287 6.54 -10.62 5.98
CA LEU A 287 5.44 -9.91 5.34
C LEU A 287 5.07 -10.52 3.98
N PHE A 288 6.08 -10.84 3.15
CA PHE A 288 5.87 -11.57 1.89
C PHE A 288 5.13 -12.89 2.13
N ARG A 289 5.61 -13.73 3.05
CA ARG A 289 4.98 -15.02 3.38
C ARG A 289 3.55 -14.85 3.90
N PHE A 290 3.30 -13.84 4.73
CA PHE A 290 1.97 -13.53 5.23
C PHE A 290 1.02 -13.20 4.09
N LYS A 291 1.38 -12.25 3.21
CA LYS A 291 0.55 -11.86 2.07
C LYS A 291 0.39 -13.01 1.06
N ASN A 292 1.42 -13.84 0.89
CA ASN A 292 1.37 -14.98 -0.03
C ASN A 292 0.33 -16.05 0.36
N LYS A 293 -0.13 -16.09 1.62
CA LYS A 293 -1.24 -16.97 2.04
C LYS A 293 -2.51 -16.72 1.22
N PHE A 294 -2.71 -15.47 0.80
CA PHE A 294 -3.89 -15.01 0.05
C PHE A 294 -3.74 -15.18 -1.46
N ARG A 295 -2.70 -15.86 -1.94
CA ARG A 295 -2.47 -16.08 -3.38
C ARG A 295 -2.55 -14.77 -4.22
N PRO A 296 -1.88 -13.68 -3.81
CA PRO A 296 -1.96 -12.44 -4.55
C PRO A 296 -1.17 -12.53 -5.85
N SER A 297 -1.53 -11.66 -6.78
CA SER A 297 -0.64 -11.28 -7.87
C SER A 297 0.41 -10.32 -7.32
N TRP A 298 1.66 -10.46 -7.80
CA TRP A 298 2.78 -9.62 -7.38
C TRP A 298 3.21 -8.70 -8.53
N THR A 299 3.29 -7.40 -8.29
CA THR A 299 3.76 -6.40 -9.27
C THR A 299 4.93 -5.59 -8.69
N PRO A 300 5.93 -5.19 -9.49
CA PRO A 300 7.03 -4.37 -8.97
C PRO A 300 6.55 -2.94 -8.70
N LEU A 301 7.11 -2.35 -7.64
CA LEU A 301 6.87 -0.94 -7.28
C LEU A 301 8.12 -0.10 -7.49
N TYR A 302 7.91 1.12 -7.95
CA TYR A 302 8.96 2.04 -8.33
C TYR A 302 8.88 3.35 -7.53
N LEU A 303 10.07 3.88 -7.25
CA LEU A 303 10.29 5.30 -7.06
C LEU A 303 10.41 5.96 -8.43
N MET A 304 9.72 7.08 -8.62
CA MET A 304 9.77 7.87 -9.84
C MET A 304 10.22 9.29 -9.50
N SER A 305 11.01 9.92 -10.38
CA SER A 305 11.41 11.32 -10.23
C SER A 305 11.67 11.96 -11.58
N ASN A 306 11.35 13.25 -11.72
CA ASN A 306 11.66 14.04 -12.91
C ASN A 306 13.18 14.29 -13.10
N ARG A 307 14.01 13.88 -12.13
CA ARG A 307 15.49 13.88 -12.21
C ARG A 307 16.04 12.54 -11.73
N ARG A 308 17.31 12.23 -12.05
CA ARG A 308 17.97 10.98 -11.62
C ARG A 308 17.83 10.73 -10.10
N ILE A 309 17.56 9.48 -9.73
CA ILE A 309 17.42 9.04 -8.33
C ILE A 309 18.78 8.55 -7.81
N GLY A 310 19.57 9.48 -7.29
CA GLY A 310 20.88 9.21 -6.70
C GLY A 310 20.83 8.63 -5.29
N VAL A 311 22.00 8.26 -4.75
CA VAL A 311 22.14 7.71 -3.39
C VAL A 311 21.69 8.71 -2.33
N LEU A 312 21.95 10.02 -2.52
CA LEU A 312 21.51 11.06 -1.60
C LEU A 312 19.98 11.11 -1.42
N ALA A 313 19.22 10.89 -2.50
CA ALA A 313 17.75 10.84 -2.40
C ALA A 313 17.30 9.64 -1.56
N LEU A 314 17.96 8.49 -1.69
CA LEU A 314 17.66 7.32 -0.86
C LEU A 314 18.06 7.53 0.61
N ALA A 315 19.18 8.21 0.86
CA ALA A 315 19.61 8.57 2.20
C ALA A 315 18.62 9.54 2.87
N ASP A 316 18.17 10.57 2.15
CA ASP A 316 17.14 11.48 2.66
C ASP A 316 15.84 10.75 2.95
N LEU A 317 15.36 9.89 2.04
CA LEU A 317 14.17 9.06 2.29
C LEU A 317 14.33 8.18 3.53
N PHE A 318 15.48 7.56 3.72
CA PHE A 318 15.80 6.72 4.88
C PHE A 318 15.79 7.52 6.20
N LEU A 319 16.22 8.79 6.14
CA LEU A 319 16.20 9.69 7.29
C LEU A 319 14.80 10.22 7.57
N VAL A 320 14.15 10.86 6.60
CA VAL A 320 12.84 11.52 6.74
C VAL A 320 11.74 10.52 7.10
N SER A 321 11.78 9.30 6.54
CA SER A 321 10.81 8.25 6.89
C SER A 321 10.99 7.65 8.29
N GLY A 322 12.07 8.00 9.01
CA GLY A 322 12.39 7.43 10.32
C GLY A 322 12.96 6.01 10.28
N CYS A 323 13.27 5.47 9.09
CA CYS A 323 13.86 4.13 8.95
C CYS A 323 15.18 3.99 9.76
N HIS A 324 16.01 5.03 9.78
CA HIS A 324 17.23 5.06 10.60
C HIS A 324 16.98 4.87 12.10
N ARG A 325 15.92 5.50 12.65
CA ARG A 325 15.55 5.36 14.06
C ARG A 325 15.07 3.95 14.37
N LEU A 326 14.24 3.39 13.48
CA LEU A 326 13.78 2.01 13.62
C LEU A 326 14.95 1.02 13.56
N LEU A 327 15.90 1.23 12.63
CA LEU A 327 17.09 0.40 12.52
C LEU A 327 17.96 0.49 13.78
N GLY A 328 18.28 1.70 14.24
CA GLY A 328 19.04 1.91 15.47
C GLY A 328 18.38 1.25 16.68
N TYR A 329 17.05 1.41 16.82
CA TYR A 329 16.28 0.75 17.87
C TYR A 329 16.41 -0.78 17.83
N CYS A 330 16.22 -1.40 16.66
CA CYS A 330 16.29 -2.85 16.50
C CYS A 330 17.69 -3.43 16.70
N LEU A 331 18.74 -2.67 16.36
CA LEU A 331 20.13 -3.05 16.64
C LEU A 331 20.44 -2.99 18.14
N ALA A 332 19.96 -1.96 18.84
CA ALA A 332 20.12 -1.84 20.29
C ALA A 332 19.27 -2.87 21.08
N HIS A 333 18.18 -3.38 20.49
CA HIS A 333 17.22 -4.26 21.16
C HIS A 333 16.97 -5.57 20.37
N PRO A 334 17.98 -6.45 20.18
CA PRO A 334 17.90 -7.60 19.28
C PRO A 334 16.83 -8.63 19.69
N ARG A 335 16.49 -8.73 20.97
CA ARG A 335 15.39 -9.61 21.47
C ARG A 335 14.04 -9.23 20.86
N HIS A 336 13.85 -7.96 20.52
CA HIS A 336 12.62 -7.49 19.88
C HIS A 336 12.61 -7.68 18.37
N SER A 337 13.71 -8.10 17.72
CA SER A 337 13.79 -8.28 16.26
C SER A 337 13.18 -9.58 15.73
N LYS A 338 12.94 -10.57 16.60
CA LYS A 338 12.43 -11.91 16.22
C LYS A 338 10.90 -12.01 16.15
N ALA A 339 10.18 -10.94 16.48
CA ALA A 339 8.72 -10.81 16.34
C ALA A 339 8.38 -10.02 15.07
#